data_AF-A0A1P8UQK3-F1
#
_entry.id   AF-A0A1P8UQK3-F1
#
_cell.length_a   1.000
_cell.length_b   1.000
_cell.length_c   1.000
_cell.angle_alpha   90.00
_cell.angle_beta   90.00
_cell.angle_gamma   90.00
#
_symmetry.space_group_name_H-M   'P 1'
#
loop_
_entity.id
_entity.type
_entity.pdbx_description
1 polymer ?
#
loop_
_entity_poly.entity_id
_entity_poly.type
_entity_poly.pdbx_seq_one_letter_code
_entity_poly.pdbx_strand_id
1 'polypeptide(L)'
;MKRCITLVSIGFFTLTAGLGAAQGAEPTEAETIRPADEATLEEFLWIKRPLVVFADNPADPRYVQQMQLITERLDALEERDVIVITDTDPSARSPIRRKLRPRGFMFTLIAKDGTVIIRKPAPWDVREISRSIDKQPLRQQEVRDQHGTLQQ
;
A
#
# COMPACT_ATOMS: atom_id res chain seq x y z
N MET A 1 44.33 64.98 23.47
CA MET A 1 42.95 65.48 23.34
C MET A 1 42.02 64.30 23.05
N LYS A 2 40.96 64.15 23.86
CA LYS A 2 39.70 63.40 23.58
C LYS A 2 39.81 61.85 23.68
N ARG A 3 39.51 61.25 24.85
CA ARG A 3 38.20 60.76 25.37
C ARG A 3 37.72 59.49 24.61
N CYS A 4 37.91 58.30 25.19
CA CYS A 4 36.95 57.54 26.02
C CYS A 4 35.65 57.16 25.29
N ILE A 5 35.34 55.86 25.19
CA ILE A 5 34.18 55.21 25.84
C ILE A 5 34.15 53.72 25.46
N THR A 6 34.27 52.89 26.50
CA THR A 6 34.00 51.46 26.58
C THR A 6 32.49 51.22 26.46
N LEU A 7 32.04 50.21 25.71
CA LEU A 7 30.65 49.74 25.79
C LEU A 7 30.63 48.21 25.78
N VAL A 8 30.30 47.68 26.96
CA VAL A 8 30.11 46.28 27.32
C VAL A 8 28.76 45.83 26.77
N SER A 9 28.75 44.82 25.90
CA SER A 9 27.53 44.19 25.38
C SER A 9 27.12 43.02 26.27
N ILE A 10 26.05 43.25 27.03
CA ILE A 10 25.32 42.27 27.84
C ILE A 10 24.52 41.34 26.91
N GLY A 11 24.54 40.05 27.24
CA GLY A 11 23.98 38.97 26.43
C GLY A 11 22.46 38.93 26.34
N PHE A 12 22.00 38.16 25.35
CA PHE A 12 20.64 37.66 25.28
C PHE A 12 20.70 36.25 24.69
N PHE A 13 20.68 35.24 25.57
CA PHE A 13 20.66 33.82 25.21
C PHE A 13 19.20 33.38 25.14
N THR A 14 18.62 33.34 23.93
CA THR A 14 17.29 32.78 23.70
C THR A 14 17.40 31.27 23.52
N LEU A 15 16.95 30.52 24.53
CA LEU A 15 16.79 29.07 24.49
C LEU A 15 15.42 28.75 23.89
N THR A 16 15.38 28.38 22.61
CA THR A 16 14.17 27.92 21.93
C THR A 16 14.14 26.39 21.95
N ALA A 17 13.30 25.81 22.80
CA ALA A 17 13.07 24.38 22.87
C ALA A 17 12.24 23.92 21.65
N GLY A 18 12.90 23.29 20.68
CA GLY A 18 12.24 22.64 19.55
C GLY A 18 11.63 21.31 19.98
N LEU A 19 10.32 21.31 20.25
CA LEU A 19 9.50 20.10 20.30
C LEU A 19 9.21 19.68 18.85
N GLY A 20 10.16 18.96 18.25
CA GLY A 20 10.01 18.38 16.92
C GLY A 20 9.15 17.12 16.99
N ALA A 21 7.91 17.25 16.53
CA ALA A 21 6.97 16.16 16.36
C ALA A 21 7.61 15.00 15.59
N ALA A 22 7.42 13.78 16.08
CA ALA A 22 7.63 12.58 15.27
C ALA A 22 6.70 12.68 14.06
N GLN A 23 7.23 12.98 12.88
CA GLN A 23 6.55 12.68 11.63
C GLN A 23 6.36 11.16 11.60
N GLY A 24 5.16 10.71 11.97
CA GLY A 24 4.65 9.44 11.46
C GLY A 24 4.68 9.56 9.94
N ALA A 25 5.41 8.67 9.27
CA ALA A 25 5.33 8.54 7.84
C ALA A 25 3.87 8.23 7.50
N GLU A 26 3.15 9.21 6.96
CA GLU A 26 1.86 8.92 6.36
C GLU A 26 2.13 7.98 5.17
N PRO A 27 1.43 6.84 5.09
CA PRO A 27 1.57 5.93 3.97
C PRO A 27 1.25 6.72 2.71
N THR A 28 2.20 6.80 1.78
CA THR A 28 1.91 7.44 0.50
C THR A 28 0.98 6.50 -0.25
N GLU A 29 -0.33 6.80 -0.26
CA GLU A 29 -1.36 6.00 -0.96
C GLU A 29 -0.96 5.66 -2.41
N ALA A 30 -0.18 6.55 -3.03
CA ALA A 30 0.33 6.41 -4.38
C ALA A 30 1.40 5.31 -4.56
N GLU A 31 2.04 4.80 -3.49
CA GLU A 31 2.98 3.68 -3.60
C GLU A 31 2.27 2.32 -3.58
N THR A 32 1.17 2.22 -2.83
CA THR A 32 0.42 0.97 -2.64
C THR A 32 -0.63 0.73 -3.72
N ILE A 33 -1.20 1.79 -4.31
CA ILE A 33 -2.22 1.71 -5.36
C ILE A 33 -1.65 2.21 -6.67
N ARG A 34 -1.71 1.39 -7.73
CA ARG A 34 -1.28 1.79 -9.08
C ARG A 34 -2.16 1.24 -10.20
N PRO A 35 -2.20 1.90 -11.38
CA PRO A 35 -2.83 1.35 -12.57
C PRO A 35 -2.09 0.09 -13.08
N ALA A 36 -2.82 -0.76 -13.82
CA ALA A 36 -2.27 -1.97 -14.42
C ALA A 36 -1.30 -1.68 -15.57
N ASP A 37 -1.61 -0.71 -16.43
CA ASP A 37 -0.79 -0.29 -17.59
C ASP A 37 -0.07 -1.46 -18.29
N GLU A 38 1.26 -1.42 -18.34
CA GLU A 38 2.13 -2.45 -18.91
C GLU A 38 2.64 -3.47 -17.88
N ALA A 39 2.21 -3.36 -16.62
CA ALA A 39 2.66 -4.24 -15.55
C ALA A 39 2.27 -5.70 -15.83
N THR A 40 3.15 -6.59 -15.40
CA THR A 40 3.00 -8.04 -15.49
C THR A 40 2.89 -8.66 -14.09
N LEU A 41 2.27 -9.84 -13.96
CA LEU A 41 2.15 -10.48 -12.65
C LEU A 41 3.51 -11.02 -12.16
N GLU A 42 4.38 -11.30 -13.11
CA GLU A 42 5.72 -11.83 -12.92
C GLU A 42 6.63 -10.85 -12.14
N GLU A 43 6.41 -9.53 -12.28
CA GLU A 43 7.11 -8.49 -11.51
C GLU A 43 6.92 -8.60 -9.99
N PHE A 44 5.85 -9.26 -9.55
CA PHE A 44 5.50 -9.35 -8.13
C PHE A 44 5.88 -10.68 -7.49
N LEU A 45 6.34 -11.64 -8.29
CA LEU A 45 6.69 -12.97 -7.79
C LEU A 45 7.72 -12.86 -6.68
N TRP A 46 7.42 -13.47 -5.55
CA TRP A 46 8.20 -13.51 -4.32
C TRP A 46 8.39 -12.15 -3.61
N ILE A 47 7.88 -11.05 -4.17
CA ILE A 47 8.08 -9.68 -3.66
C ILE A 47 6.79 -9.14 -3.01
N LYS A 48 5.70 -9.04 -3.77
CA LYS A 48 4.42 -8.46 -3.31
C LYS A 48 3.24 -9.37 -3.65
N ARG A 49 2.09 -9.14 -3.03
CA ARG A 49 0.81 -9.82 -3.28
C ARG A 49 -0.09 -8.92 -4.11
N PRO A 50 -0.26 -9.16 -5.43
CA PRO A 50 -1.16 -8.36 -6.23
C PRO A 50 -2.62 -8.55 -5.81
N LEU A 51 -3.28 -7.45 -5.45
CA LEU A 51 -4.73 -7.32 -5.36
C LEU A 51 -5.21 -6.55 -6.60
N VAL A 52 -5.63 -7.28 -7.63
CA VAL A 52 -6.06 -6.68 -8.89
C VAL A 52 -7.56 -6.41 -8.84
N VAL A 53 -7.97 -5.16 -9.04
CA VAL A 53 -9.36 -4.71 -9.10
C VAL A 53 -9.68 -4.31 -10.54
N PHE A 54 -10.58 -5.06 -11.16
CA PHE A 54 -11.06 -4.81 -12.51
C PHE A 54 -12.42 -4.10 -12.51
N ALA A 55 -12.62 -3.25 -13.50
CA ALA A 55 -13.92 -2.71 -13.87
C ALA A 55 -14.01 -2.47 -15.38
N ASP A 56 -15.20 -2.20 -15.88
CA ASP A 56 -15.40 -1.78 -17.28
C ASP A 56 -15.23 -0.27 -17.45
N ASN A 57 -15.40 0.50 -16.38
CA ASN A 57 -15.20 1.94 -16.33
C ASN A 57 -14.91 2.38 -14.88
N PRO A 58 -14.23 3.53 -14.67
CA PRO A 58 -13.88 4.01 -13.32
C PRO A 58 -15.08 4.48 -12.49
N ALA A 59 -16.25 4.69 -13.11
CA ALA A 59 -17.48 5.08 -12.43
C ALA A 59 -18.36 3.87 -12.04
N ASP A 60 -17.89 2.62 -12.20
CA ASP A 60 -18.63 1.44 -11.74
C ASP A 60 -18.82 1.52 -10.21
N PRO A 61 -20.07 1.48 -9.69
CA PRO A 61 -20.31 1.60 -8.26
C PRO A 61 -19.57 0.56 -7.41
N ARG A 62 -19.35 -0.64 -7.96
CA ARG A 62 -18.61 -1.72 -7.27
C ARG A 62 -17.13 -1.40 -7.21
N TYR A 63 -16.57 -0.80 -8.26
CA TYR A 63 -15.18 -0.33 -8.27
C TYR A 63 -14.97 0.76 -7.22
N VAL A 64 -15.83 1.78 -7.23
CA VAL A 64 -15.78 2.88 -6.26
C VAL A 64 -15.89 2.33 -4.83
N GLN A 65 -16.84 1.44 -4.57
CA GLN A 65 -17.00 0.81 -3.26
C GLN A 65 -15.78 0.00 -2.85
N GLN A 66 -15.21 -0.80 -3.76
CA GLN A 66 -14.01 -1.59 -3.46
C GLN A 66 -12.81 -0.68 -3.15
N MET A 67 -12.62 0.39 -3.91
CA MET A 67 -11.53 1.33 -3.68
C MET A 67 -11.69 2.04 -2.34
N GLN A 68 -12.91 2.42 -1.97
CA GLN A 68 -13.21 2.99 -0.66
C GLN A 68 -12.82 2.03 0.48
N LEU A 69 -13.22 0.76 0.41
CA LEU A 69 -12.86 -0.26 1.40
C LEU A 69 -11.33 -0.45 1.51
N ILE A 70 -10.63 -0.38 0.38
CA ILE A 70 -9.16 -0.47 0.32
C ILE A 70 -8.51 0.74 1.00
N THR A 71 -8.92 1.95 0.65
CA THR A 71 -8.34 3.19 1.20
C THR A 71 -8.62 3.34 2.70
N GLU A 72 -9.77 2.87 3.18
CA GLU A 72 -10.10 2.91 4.61
C GLU A 72 -9.14 2.06 5.48
N ARG A 73 -8.44 1.07 4.90
CA ARG A 73 -7.60 0.11 5.64
C ARG A 73 -6.34 -0.29 4.86
N LEU A 74 -5.68 0.70 4.26
CA LEU A 74 -4.51 0.49 3.42
C LEU A 74 -3.32 -0.08 4.22
N ASP A 75 -3.15 0.38 5.46
CA ASP A 75 -2.20 -0.11 6.46
C ASP A 75 -2.24 -1.64 6.62
N ALA A 76 -3.45 -2.21 6.74
CA ALA A 76 -3.64 -3.64 6.91
C ALA A 76 -3.23 -4.45 5.65
N LEU A 77 -3.28 -3.84 4.47
CA LEU A 77 -2.80 -4.43 3.22
C LEU A 77 -1.27 -4.33 3.12
N GLU A 78 -0.70 -3.19 3.50
CA GLU A 78 0.75 -2.95 3.49
C GLU A 78 1.53 -3.89 4.41
N GLU A 79 1.03 -4.14 5.63
CA GLU A 79 1.59 -5.12 6.58
C GLU A 79 1.75 -6.53 5.99
N ARG A 80 1.01 -6.82 4.91
CA ARG A 80 0.97 -8.12 4.23
C ARG A 80 1.60 -8.05 2.84
N ASP A 81 2.37 -7.01 2.56
CA ASP A 81 3.02 -6.79 1.28
C ASP A 81 2.04 -6.79 0.10
N VAL A 82 0.82 -6.29 0.30
CA VAL A 82 -0.17 -6.21 -0.78
C VAL A 82 0.09 -4.98 -1.62
N ILE A 83 -0.01 -5.14 -2.93
CA ILE A 83 -0.04 -4.03 -3.88
C ILE A 83 -1.36 -4.07 -4.64
N VAL A 84 -2.04 -2.93 -4.71
CA VAL A 84 -3.34 -2.80 -5.36
C VAL A 84 -3.13 -2.35 -6.80
N ILE A 85 -3.65 -3.13 -7.73
CA ILE A 85 -3.55 -2.86 -9.16
C ILE A 85 -4.94 -2.60 -9.71
N THR A 86 -5.15 -1.42 -10.30
CA THR A 86 -6.45 -1.04 -10.85
C THR A 86 -6.47 -1.12 -12.37
N ASP A 87 -7.51 -1.74 -12.92
CA ASP A 87 -7.73 -1.81 -14.37
C ASP A 87 -9.21 -1.54 -14.68
N THR A 88 -9.50 -0.30 -15.08
CA THR A 88 -10.85 0.19 -15.37
C THR A 88 -11.08 0.46 -16.85
N ASP A 89 -10.15 0.04 -17.73
CA ASP A 89 -10.26 0.18 -19.18
C ASP A 89 -10.07 -1.17 -19.88
N PRO A 90 -11.18 -1.86 -20.24
CA PRO A 90 -11.13 -3.10 -21.01
C PRO A 90 -10.42 -3.00 -22.35
N SER A 91 -10.40 -1.81 -22.97
CA SER A 91 -9.83 -1.58 -24.30
C SER A 91 -8.31 -1.48 -24.30
N ALA A 92 -7.70 -1.06 -23.17
CA ALA A 92 -6.26 -1.03 -22.97
C ALA A 92 -5.62 -2.42 -23.08
N ARG A 93 -6.38 -3.49 -22.79
CA ARG A 93 -5.93 -4.90 -22.89
C ARG A 93 -4.58 -5.11 -22.18
N SER A 94 -4.44 -4.64 -20.95
CA SER A 94 -3.25 -4.81 -20.11
C SER A 94 -2.79 -6.28 -20.07
N PRO A 95 -1.48 -6.55 -19.88
CA PRO A 95 -0.99 -7.93 -19.75
C PRO A 95 -1.72 -8.71 -18.65
N ILE A 96 -1.97 -8.06 -17.51
CA ILE A 96 -2.72 -8.61 -16.38
C ILE A 96 -4.15 -8.98 -16.77
N ARG A 97 -4.89 -8.11 -17.49
CA ARG A 97 -6.25 -8.41 -17.96
C ARG A 97 -6.28 -9.58 -18.93
N ARG A 98 -5.32 -9.67 -19.85
CA ARG A 98 -5.22 -10.80 -20.80
C ARG A 98 -4.98 -12.12 -20.06
N LYS A 99 -4.16 -12.09 -19.01
CA LYS A 99 -3.83 -13.26 -18.19
C LYS A 99 -4.99 -13.71 -17.30
N LEU A 100 -5.60 -12.78 -16.57
CA LEU A 100 -6.64 -13.10 -15.57
C LEU A 100 -8.04 -13.26 -16.17
N ARG A 101 -8.29 -12.65 -17.33
CA ARG A 101 -9.55 -12.71 -18.10
C ARG A 101 -10.78 -12.38 -17.25
N PRO A 102 -10.84 -11.17 -16.65
CA PRO A 102 -11.98 -10.74 -15.85
C PRO A 102 -13.25 -10.57 -16.72
N ARG A 103 -14.41 -10.57 -16.06
CA ARG A 103 -15.71 -10.25 -16.67
C ARG A 103 -16.37 -9.15 -15.84
N GLY A 104 -16.51 -7.95 -16.41
CA GLY A 104 -17.00 -6.78 -15.69
C GLY A 104 -16.17 -6.46 -14.45
N PHE A 105 -16.83 -6.05 -13.37
CA PHE A 105 -16.19 -5.93 -12.07
C PHE A 105 -15.75 -7.31 -11.55
N MET A 106 -14.49 -7.39 -11.19
CA MET A 106 -13.91 -8.55 -10.53
C MET A 106 -12.71 -8.10 -9.74
N PHE A 107 -12.52 -8.62 -8.53
CA PHE A 107 -11.23 -8.52 -7.87
C PHE A 107 -10.56 -9.90 -7.81
N THR A 108 -9.24 -9.91 -7.91
CA THR A 108 -8.40 -11.10 -7.79
C THR A 108 -7.25 -10.82 -6.83
N LEU A 109 -7.10 -11.67 -5.82
CA LEU A 109 -5.95 -11.65 -4.92
C LEU A 109 -4.97 -12.76 -5.30
N ILE A 110 -3.70 -12.42 -5.41
CA ILE A 110 -2.62 -13.31 -5.81
C ILE A 110 -1.56 -13.34 -4.71
N ALA A 111 -1.11 -14.54 -4.35
CA ALA A 111 -0.03 -14.77 -3.41
C ALA A 111 1.34 -14.41 -4.03
N LYS A 112 2.37 -14.28 -3.20
CA LYS A 112 3.74 -13.99 -3.66
C LYS A 112 4.29 -15.10 -4.58
N ASP A 113 3.87 -16.35 -4.39
CA ASP A 113 4.27 -17.47 -5.26
C ASP A 113 3.53 -17.50 -6.62
N GLY A 114 2.66 -16.52 -6.88
CA GLY A 114 1.83 -16.44 -8.09
C GLY A 114 0.53 -17.22 -8.02
N THR A 115 0.25 -17.92 -6.92
CA THR A 115 -1.00 -18.65 -6.72
C THR A 115 -2.17 -17.68 -6.59
N VAL A 116 -3.26 -17.92 -7.32
CA VAL A 116 -4.51 -17.16 -7.15
C VAL A 116 -5.18 -17.60 -5.85
N ILE A 117 -5.22 -16.72 -4.86
CA ILE A 117 -5.85 -16.99 -3.56
C ILE A 117 -7.37 -16.94 -3.71
N ILE A 118 -7.90 -15.81 -4.22
CA ILE A 118 -9.34 -15.55 -4.31
C ILE A 118 -9.67 -14.80 -5.60
N ARG A 119 -10.84 -15.10 -6.17
CA ARG A 119 -11.53 -14.28 -7.16
C ARG A 119 -12.97 -14.03 -6.72
N LYS A 120 -13.45 -12.80 -6.82
CA LYS A 120 -14.86 -12.46 -6.54
C LYS A 120 -15.41 -11.45 -7.55
N PRO A 121 -16.69 -11.57 -7.91
CA PRO A 121 -17.39 -10.61 -8.76
C PRO A 121 -18.09 -9.49 -7.98
N ALA A 122 -17.77 -9.30 -6.70
CA ALA A 122 -18.40 -8.32 -5.82
C ALA A 122 -17.37 -7.70 -4.86
N PRO A 123 -17.59 -6.45 -4.40
CA PRO A 123 -16.71 -5.80 -3.44
C PRO A 123 -16.59 -6.59 -2.15
N TRP A 124 -15.43 -6.50 -1.50
CA TRP A 124 -15.11 -7.30 -0.33
C TRP A 124 -14.22 -6.55 0.65
N ASP A 125 -14.54 -6.72 1.93
CA ASP A 125 -13.92 -6.02 3.04
C ASP A 125 -12.43 -6.41 3.19
N VAL A 126 -11.59 -5.41 3.44
CA VAL A 126 -10.15 -5.60 3.63
C VAL A 126 -9.85 -6.56 4.79
N ARG A 127 -10.65 -6.58 5.86
CA ARG A 127 -10.53 -7.55 6.96
C ARG A 127 -10.57 -8.98 6.45
N GLU A 128 -11.49 -9.27 5.55
CA GLU A 128 -11.66 -10.62 5.02
C GLU A 128 -10.58 -10.95 3.98
N ILE A 129 -10.13 -9.97 3.19
CA ILE A 129 -8.93 -10.09 2.34
C ILE A 129 -7.70 -10.46 3.20
N SER A 130 -7.42 -9.68 4.25
CA SER A 130 -6.32 -9.92 5.19
C SER A 130 -6.41 -11.30 5.83
N ARG A 131 -7.60 -11.72 6.28
CA ARG A 131 -7.82 -13.07 6.84
C ARG A 131 -7.52 -14.19 5.86
N SER A 132 -7.81 -13.99 4.58
CA SER A 132 -7.49 -14.98 3.54
C SER A 132 -6.00 -15.05 3.23
N ILE A 133 -5.28 -13.93 3.36
CA ILE A 133 -3.81 -13.89 3.27
C ILE A 133 -3.18 -14.60 4.47
N ASP A 134 -3.64 -14.29 5.69
CA ASP A 134 -3.08 -14.82 6.94
C ASP A 134 -3.26 -16.35 7.10
N LYS A 135 -4.16 -16.95 6.31
CA LYS A 135 -4.33 -18.41 6.21
C LYS A 135 -3.33 -19.10 5.28
N GLN A 136 -2.57 -18.36 4.47
CA GLN A 136 -1.63 -18.95 3.52
C GLN A 136 -0.38 -19.49 4.23
N PRO A 137 0.12 -20.70 3.89
CA PRO A 137 1.33 -21.27 4.51
C PRO A 137 2.55 -20.35 4.42
N LEU A 138 2.78 -19.73 3.26
CA LEU A 138 3.87 -18.78 3.05
C LEU A 138 3.75 -17.58 4.00
N ARG A 139 2.54 -17.06 4.21
CA ARG A 139 2.30 -15.95 5.14
C ARG A 139 2.57 -16.37 6.59
N GLN A 140 2.14 -17.56 6.99
CA GLN A 140 2.42 -18.08 8.32
C GLN A 140 3.93 -18.27 8.57
N GLN A 141 4.68 -18.63 7.53
CA GLN A 141 6.13 -18.69 7.59
C GLN A 141 6.75 -17.30 7.79
N GLU A 142 6.36 -16.30 6.99
CA GLU A 142 6.82 -14.91 7.15
C GLU A 142 6.63 -14.39 8.59
N VAL A 143 5.46 -14.65 9.18
CA VAL A 143 5.16 -14.26 10.57
C VAL A 143 6.11 -14.94 11.56
N ARG A 144 6.32 -16.27 11.42
CA ARG A 144 7.23 -17.01 12.30
C ARG A 144 8.66 -16.48 12.20
N ASP A 145 9.13 -16.25 10.98
CA ASP A 145 10.49 -15.77 10.70
C ASP A 145 10.68 -14.37 11.29
N GLN A 146 9.70 -13.48 11.13
CA GLN A 146 9.69 -12.14 11.72
C GLN A 146 9.74 -12.17 13.26
N HIS A 147 8.96 -13.04 13.91
CA HIS A 147 9.02 -13.20 15.36
C HIS A 147 10.36 -13.75 15.84
N GLY A 148 10.97 -14.66 15.09
CA GLY A 148 12.29 -15.21 15.41
C GLY A 148 13.43 -14.19 15.32
N THR A 149 13.31 -13.18 14.45
CA THR A 149 14.29 -12.08 14.36
C THR A 149 14.17 -11.08 15.52
N LEU A 150 12.95 -10.83 16.03
CA LEU A 150 12.73 -9.87 17.13
C LEU A 150 13.17 -10.38 18.50
N GLN A 151 13.39 -11.69 18.66
CA GLN A 151 13.77 -12.33 19.92
C GLN A 151 15.28 -12.52 20.08
N GLN A 152 16.08 -12.10 19.09
CA GLN A 152 17.55 -12.15 19.08
C GLN A 152 18.12 -10.74 19.28
#